data_AF-A0A3D4UZP6-F1
#
_entry.id   AF-A0A3D4UZP6-F1
#
_cell.length_a   1.000
_cell.length_b   1.000
_cell.length_c   1.000
_cell.angle_alpha   90.00
_cell.angle_beta   90.00
_cell.angle_gamma   90.00
#
_symmetry.space_group_name_H-M   'P 1'
#
loop_
_entity.id
_entity.type
_entity.pdbx_description
1 polymer ?
#
loop_
_entity_poly.entity_id
_entity_poly.type
_entity_poly.pdbx_seq_one_letter_code
_entity_poly.pdbx_strand_id
1 'polypeptide(L)' 'AIRLALLNVSTLPKGDVFILDEPGTALDAENMEGFIRILEMIKSQFKTVLLISHVDSLKDIVDQEISIEKQNKRAYVSQ' A
#
# COMPACT_ATOMS: atom_id res chain seq x y z
N ALA A 1 -5.14 8.08 -7.52
CA ALA A 1 -5.68 7.87 -8.88
C ALA A 1 -4.89 8.63 -9.96
N ILE A 2 -4.81 9.96 -9.95
CA ILE A 2 -4.17 10.76 -11.03
C ILE A 2 -2.72 10.33 -11.32
N ARG A 3 -1.89 10.14 -10.29
CA ARG A 3 -0.48 9.73 -10.46
C ARG A 3 -0.34 8.37 -11.18
N LEU A 4 -1.21 7.41 -10.85
CA LEU A 4 -1.24 6.09 -11.51
C LEU A 4 -1.72 6.20 -12.95
N ALA A 5 -2.75 7.01 -13.22
CA ALA A 5 -3.24 7.26 -14.57
C ALA A 5 -2.12 7.88 -15.43
N LEU A 6 -1.40 8.88 -14.90
CA LEU A 6 -0.27 9.52 -15.57
C LEU A 6 0.87 8.55 -15.86
N LEU A 7 1.22 7.68 -14.90
CA LEU A 7 2.21 6.60 -15.13
C LEU A 7 1.77 5.66 -16.26
N ASN A 8 0.48 5.33 -16.32
CA ASN A 8 -0.07 4.42 -17.32
C ASN A 8 -0.14 5.00 -18.73
N VAL A 9 -0.31 6.32 -18.88
CA VAL A 9 -0.33 6.99 -20.20
C VAL A 9 1.03 7.52 -20.63
N SER A 10 2.01 7.58 -19.72
CA SER A 10 3.37 8.00 -20.05
C SER A 10 4.17 6.86 -20.70
N THR A 11 5.19 7.22 -21.48
CA THR A 11 6.19 6.29 -22.02
C THR A 11 7.35 6.04 -21.04
N LEU A 12 7.22 6.49 -19.79
CA LEU A 12 8.24 6.29 -18.78
C LEU A 12 8.34 4.81 -18.41
N PRO A 13 9.55 4.31 -18.11
CA PRO A 13 9.72 2.96 -17.61
C PRO A 13 8.93 2.80 -16.31
N LYS A 14 8.06 1.79 -16.26
CA LYS A 14 7.34 1.42 -15.05
C LYS A 14 8.29 0.66 -14.14
N GLY A 15 8.40 1.09 -12.88
CA GLY A 15 9.14 0.36 -11.87
C GLY A 15 8.45 -0.97 -11.57
N ASP A 16 9.22 -1.97 -11.14
CA ASP A 16 8.69 -3.25 -10.67
C ASP A 16 8.07 -3.14 -9.26
N VAL A 17 8.47 -2.12 -8.50
CA VAL A 17 8.09 -1.91 -7.10
C VAL A 17 7.25 -0.64 -6.95
N PHE A 18 6.15 -0.74 -6.21
CA PHE A 18 5.30 0.39 -5.83
C PHE A 18 5.22 0.50 -4.31
N ILE A 19 5.55 1.67 -3.75
CA ILE A 19 5.57 1.88 -2.30
C ILE A 19 4.52 2.93 -1.94
N LEU A 20 3.72 2.62 -0.93
CA LEU A 20 2.74 3.53 -0.35
C LEU A 20 3.06 3.72 1.13
N ASP A 21 3.32 4.97 1.51
CA ASP A 21 3.60 5.36 2.89
C ASP A 21 2.38 6.05 3.50
N GLU A 22 1.84 5.45 4.55
CA GLU A 22 0.63 5.84 5.28
C GLU A 22 -0.59 6.18 4.40
N PRO A 23 -0.97 5.33 3.44
CA PRO A 23 -2.10 5.64 2.59
C PRO A 23 -3.41 5.37 3.34
N GLY A 24 -4.36 6.29 3.23
CA GLY A 24 -5.69 6.11 3.79
C GLY A 24 -5.89 6.61 5.22
N THR A 25 -4.90 7.27 5.81
CA THR A 25 -5.00 7.95 7.12
C THR A 25 -6.12 8.98 7.22
N ALA A 26 -6.54 9.58 6.10
CA ALA A 26 -7.61 10.57 6.04
C ALA A 26 -8.90 10.05 5.36
N LEU A 27 -9.00 8.74 5.11
CA LEU A 27 -10.17 8.15 4.47
C LEU A 27 -11.17 7.68 5.53
N ASP A 28 -12.42 8.04 5.33
CA ASP A 28 -13.55 7.46 6.06
C ASP A 28 -13.86 6.05 5.54
N ALA A 29 -14.78 5.35 6.22
CA ALA A 29 -15.18 3.99 5.87
C ALA A 29 -15.71 3.88 4.42
N GLU A 30 -16.40 4.92 3.93
CA GLU A 30 -16.97 4.94 2.58
C GLU A 30 -15.87 5.06 1.51
N ASN A 31 -14.88 5.92 1.74
CA ASN A 31 -13.75 6.06 0.82
C ASN A 31 -12.73 4.91 0.94
N MET A 32 -12.76 4.14 2.03
CA MET A 32 -11.88 2.99 2.23
C MET A 32 -12.15 1.87 1.23
N GLU A 33 -13.42 1.56 0.94
CA GLU A 33 -13.76 0.57 -0.09
C GLU A 33 -13.22 0.98 -1.48
N GLY A 34 -13.37 2.25 -1.83
CA GLY A 34 -12.84 2.79 -3.08
C GLY A 34 -11.31 2.69 -3.13
N PHE A 35 -10.64 2.92 -2.01
CA PHE A 35 -9.20 2.79 -1.89
C PHE A 35 -8.73 1.34 -2.02
N ILE A 36 -9.43 0.38 -1.40
CA ILE A 36 -9.15 -1.05 -1.55
C ILE A 36 -9.23 -1.47 -3.03
N ARG A 37 -10.26 -1.03 -3.77
CA ARG A 37 -10.37 -1.32 -5.21
C ARG A 37 -9.18 -0.77 -6.01
N ILE A 38 -8.68 0.41 -5.64
CA ILE A 38 -7.48 0.99 -6.27
C ILE A 38 -6.23 0.14 -5.93
N LEU A 39 -6.09 -0.31 -4.68
CA LEU A 39 -4.98 -1.18 -4.28
C LEU A 39 -4.97 -2.51 -5.05
N GLU A 40 -6.13 -3.14 -5.22
CA GLU A 40 -6.28 -4.35 -6.04
C GLU A 40 -5.82 -4.12 -7.50
N MET A 41 -6.20 -2.98 -8.09
CA MET A 41 -5.71 -2.63 -9.42
C MET A 41 -4.19 -2.46 -9.45
N ILE A 42 -3.59 -1.86 -8.41
CA ILE A 42 -2.13 -1.67 -8.32
C ILE A 42 -1.42 -3.03 -8.18
N LYS A 43 -1.93 -3.94 -7.36
CA LYS A 43 -1.38 -5.32 -7.21
C LYS A 43 -1.30 -6.03 -8.56
N SER A 44 -2.26 -5.79 -9.48
CA SER A 44 -2.23 -6.38 -10.83
C SER A 44 -1.21 -5.72 -11.79
N GLN A 45 -0.74 -4.51 -11.49
CA GLN A 45 0.11 -3.71 -12.38
C GLN A 45 1.60 -3.72 -12.01
N PHE A 46 1.94 -4.02 -10.76
CA PHE A 46 3.30 -4.02 -10.23
C PHE A 46 3.68 -5.41 -9.69
N LYS A 47 4.96 -5.77 -9.78
CA LYS A 47 5.44 -7.07 -9.27
C LYS A 47 5.48 -7.11 -7.75
N THR A 48 5.76 -5.97 -7.12
CA THR A 48 5.84 -5.85 -5.66
C THR A 48 5.18 -4.55 -5.22
N VAL A 49 4.25 -4.65 -4.28
CA VAL A 49 3.60 -3.50 -3.66
C VAL A 49 3.94 -3.53 -2.17
N LEU A 50 4.59 -2.47 -1.67
CA LEU A 50 4.88 -2.30 -0.25
C LEU A 50 3.92 -1.27 0.33
N LEU A 51 3.15 -1.69 1.32
CA LEU A 51 2.19 -0.88 2.02
C LEU A 51 2.68 -0.63 3.45
N ILE A 52 2.86 0.63 3.83
CA ILE A 52 3.21 1.02 5.19
C ILE A 52 1.99 1.73 5.75
N SER A 53 1.36 1.16 6.78
CA SER A 53 0.18 1.73 7.40
C SER A 53 -0.01 1.21 8.81
N HIS A 54 -0.69 2.00 9.65
CA HIS A 54 -1.22 1.56 10.94
C HIS A 54 -2.72 1.21 10.89
N VAL A 55 -3.34 1.18 9.70
CA VAL A 55 -4.77 0.91 9.52
C VAL A 55 -5.01 -0.60 9.42
N ASP A 56 -5.73 -1.17 10.38
CA ASP A 56 -5.99 -2.62 10.45
C ASP A 56 -6.82 -3.16 9.27
N SER A 57 -7.74 -2.37 8.71
CA SER A 57 -8.58 -2.82 7.59
C SER A 57 -7.80 -3.10 6.30
N LEU A 58 -6.54 -2.68 6.22
CA LEU A 58 -5.66 -2.98 5.08
C LEU A 58 -4.96 -4.34 5.23
N LYS A 59 -5.00 -4.96 6.42
CA LYS A 59 -4.40 -6.28 6.66
C LYS A 59 -5.12 -7.39 5.90
N ASP A 60 -6.42 -7.24 5.66
CA ASP A 60 -7.23 -8.26 4.98
C ASP A 60 -6.92 -8.39 3.48
N ILE A 61 -6.23 -7.40 2.88
CA ILE A 61 -5.98 -7.34 1.42
C ILE A 61 -4.51 -7.59 1.04
N VAL A 62 -3.60 -7.63 2.03
CA VAL A 62 -2.18 -7.87 1.78
C VAL A 62 -1.91 -9.37 1.67
N ASP A 63 -0.98 -9.74 0.79
CA ASP A 63 -0.57 -11.14 0.64
C ASP A 63 0.39 -11.57 1.77
N GLN A 64 1.12 -10.62 2.34
CA GLN A 64 2.06 -10.80 3.44
C GLN A 64 1.98 -9.62 4.40
N GLU A 65 1.98 -9.90 5.69
CA GLU A 65 2.05 -8.90 6.76
C GLU A 65 3.44 -8.94 7.40
N ILE A 66 4.00 -7.77 7.68
CA ILE A 66 5.22 -7.62 8.47
C ILE A 66 4.90 -6.63 9.57
N SER A 67 4.89 -7.11 10.82
CA SER A 67 4.63 -6.28 11.99
C SER A 67 5.93 -5.70 12.53
N ILE A 68 5.93 -4.39 12.79
CA ILE A 68 7.09 -3.68 13.36
C ILE A 68 6.68 -3.06 14.70
N GLU A 69 7.33 -3.50 15.77
CA GLU A 69 7.06 -3.04 17.13
C GLU A 69 8.31 -2.41 17.75
N LYS A 70 8.12 -1.56 18.77
CA LYS A 70 9.24 -0.98 19.53
C LYS A 70 9.50 -1.77 20.81
N GLN A 71 10.63 -2.45 20.88
CA GLN A 71 11.08 -3.17 22.08
C GLN A 71 12.43 -2.62 22.57
N ASN A 72 12.55 -2.27 23.85
CA ASN A 72 13.80 -1.79 24.45
C ASN A 72 14.50 -0.67 23.65
N LYS A 73 13.72 0.30 23.13
CA LYS A 73 14.17 1.41 22.26
C LYS A 73 14.72 0.98 20.89
N ARG A 74 14.50 -0.26 20.45
CA ARG A 74 14.84 -0.76 19.11
C ARG A 74 13.57 -1.18 18.37
N ALA A 75 13.62 -1.13 17.04
CA ALA A 75 12.57 -1.72 16.22
C ALA A 75 12.76 -3.24 16.21
N TYR A 76 11.67 -3.97 16.42
CA TYR A 76 11.58 -5.42 16.37
C TYR A 76 10.61 -5.79 15.25
N VAL A 77 11.00 -6.76 14.43
CA VAL A 77 10.20 -7.22 13.29
C VAL A 77 9.68 -8.61 13.61
N SER A 78 8.36 -8.78 13.55
CA SER A 78 7.67 -10.07 13.58
C SER A 78 7.04 -10.34 12.22
N GLN A 79 7.10 -11.59 11.79
CA GLN A 79 6.59 -12.08 10.51
C GLN A 79 5.64 -13.25 10.77
#